data_AF-A0A7X6Q5F5-F1
#
_entry.id   AF-A0A7X6Q5F5-F1
#
_cell.length_a   1.000
_cell.length_b   1.000
_cell.length_c   1.000
_cell.angle_alpha   90.00
_cell.angle_beta   90.00
_cell.angle_gamma   90.00
#
_symmetry.space_group_name_H-M   'P 1'
#
loop_
_entity.id
_entity.type
_entity.pdbx_description
1 polymer ?
#
loop_
_entity_poly.entity_id
_entity_poly.type
_entity_poly.pdbx_seq_one_letter_code
_entity_poly.pdbx_strand_id
1 'polypeptide(L)'
;MSLKLSARQLRRYNARQLKKWHAKNSLVQSFSKSTVSQLSKAKKINLNGITSIEDFHQRLATEVSLPEHCAVNLDALYDVLTGDVAESIEFIWTCAAEDMAQHPETLTGLKAMLESVAAARADILIKY
;
A
#
# COMPACT_ATOMS: atom_id res chain seq x y z
N MET A 1 -37.96 -26.60 37.97
CA MET A 1 -38.92 -25.75 37.24
C MET A 1 -38.17 -24.80 36.31
N SER A 2 -37.96 -25.18 35.04
CA SER A 2 -37.33 -24.27 34.05
C SER A 2 -38.39 -23.37 33.45
N LEU A 3 -38.36 -22.08 33.77
CA LEU A 3 -39.25 -21.08 33.20
C LEU A 3 -38.85 -20.85 31.73
N LYS A 4 -39.57 -21.49 30.80
CA LYS A 4 -39.38 -21.28 29.36
C LYS A 4 -39.81 -19.86 29.00
N LEU A 5 -38.86 -19.06 28.49
CA LEU A 5 -39.13 -17.70 28.01
C LEU A 5 -40.06 -17.74 26.79
N SER A 6 -41.03 -16.83 26.74
CA SER A 6 -41.83 -16.59 25.54
C SER A 6 -40.94 -16.11 24.39
N ALA A 7 -41.30 -16.41 23.14
CA ALA A 7 -40.56 -16.00 21.94
C ALA A 7 -40.23 -14.49 21.92
N ARG A 8 -41.13 -13.64 22.45
CA ARG A 8 -40.91 -12.19 22.54
C ARG A 8 -39.85 -11.83 23.58
N GLN A 9 -39.81 -12.55 24.70
CA GLN A 9 -38.81 -12.35 25.76
C GLN A 9 -37.43 -12.85 25.32
N LEU A 10 -37.39 -13.97 24.59
CA LEU A 10 -36.16 -14.56 24.08
C LEU A 10 -35.48 -13.65 23.04
N ARG A 11 -36.25 -13.04 22.13
CA ARG A 11 -35.74 -12.00 21.20
C ARG A 11 -35.15 -10.80 21.93
N ARG A 12 -35.85 -10.29 22.96
CA ARG A 12 -35.37 -9.16 23.78
C ARG A 12 -34.11 -9.52 24.55
N TYR A 13 -34.03 -10.73 25.09
CA TYR A 13 -32.86 -11.23 25.79
C TYR A 13 -31.66 -11.33 24.85
N ASN A 14 -31.83 -11.95 23.67
CA ASN A 14 -30.77 -12.06 22.67
C ASN A 14 -30.28 -10.68 22.21
N ALA A 15 -31.18 -9.73 21.96
CA ALA A 15 -30.80 -8.36 21.59
C ALA A 15 -29.97 -7.66 22.69
N ARG A 16 -30.29 -7.90 23.97
CA ARG A 16 -29.51 -7.38 25.10
C ARG A 16 -28.14 -8.05 25.21
N GLN A 17 -28.05 -9.36 24.98
CA GLN A 17 -26.78 -10.07 24.98
C GLN A 17 -25.87 -9.60 23.83
N LEU A 18 -26.43 -9.42 22.63
CA LEU A 18 -25.70 -8.85 21.49
C LEU A 18 -25.17 -7.45 21.79
N LYS A 19 -25.99 -6.56 22.38
CA LYS A 19 -25.52 -5.23 22.80
C LYS A 19 -24.40 -5.29 23.84
N LYS A 20 -24.50 -6.18 24.83
CA LYS A 20 -23.45 -6.39 25.83
C LYS A 20 -22.18 -6.94 25.21
N TRP A 21 -22.30 -7.85 24.24
CA TRP A 21 -21.18 -8.41 23.49
C TRP A 21 -20.48 -7.34 22.66
N HIS A 22 -21.25 -6.52 21.92
CA HIS A 22 -20.70 -5.38 21.17
C HIS A 22 -20.03 -4.34 22.07
N ALA A 23 -20.60 -4.05 23.24
CA ALA A 23 -20.00 -3.12 24.20
C ALA A 23 -18.67 -3.66 24.76
N LYS A 24 -18.57 -4.97 25.03
CA LYS A 24 -17.32 -5.61 25.47
C LYS A 24 -16.27 -5.68 24.36
N ASN A 25 -16.71 -5.87 23.12
CA ASN A 25 -15.84 -5.97 21.95
C ASN A 25 -15.63 -4.65 21.21
N SER A 26 -16.07 -3.51 21.76
CA SER A 26 -15.89 -2.22 21.11
C SER A 26 -14.40 -1.85 21.01
N LEU A 27 -13.60 -2.23 22.01
CA LEU A 27 -12.14 -2.09 22.02
C LEU A 27 -11.46 -2.92 20.92
N VAL A 28 -12.00 -4.10 20.61
CA VAL A 28 -11.49 -4.95 19.51
C VAL A 28 -11.83 -4.33 18.14
N GLN A 29 -13.03 -3.77 17.99
CA GLN A 29 -13.45 -3.07 16.77
C GLN A 29 -12.71 -1.75 16.54
N SER A 30 -12.33 -1.03 17.61
CA SER A 30 -11.51 0.17 17.47
C SER A 30 -10.07 -0.17 17.13
N PHE A 31 -9.50 -1.22 17.75
CA PHE A 31 -8.14 -1.68 17.48
C PHE A 31 -7.95 -2.20 16.05
N SER A 32 -8.96 -2.88 15.49
CA SER A 32 -8.93 -3.33 14.09
C SER A 32 -9.04 -2.18 13.08
N LYS A 33 -9.70 -1.07 13.45
CA LYS A 33 -9.82 0.11 12.58
C LYS A 33 -8.57 0.98 12.61
N SER A 34 -7.93 1.13 13.78
CA SER A 34 -6.69 1.90 13.91
C SER A 34 -5.49 1.20 13.29
N THR A 35 -5.38 -0.13 13.42
CA THR A 35 -4.30 -0.89 12.78
C THR A 35 -4.43 -0.84 11.25
N VAL A 36 -5.61 -1.09 10.68
CA VAL A 36 -5.81 -1.01 9.22
C VAL A 36 -5.66 0.43 8.67
N SER A 37 -6.03 1.45 9.45
CA SER A 37 -5.89 2.86 9.05
C SER A 37 -4.47 3.41 9.19
N GLN A 38 -3.62 2.85 10.06
CA GLN A 38 -2.21 3.25 10.20
C GLN A 38 -1.27 2.44 9.30
N LEU A 39 -1.67 1.23 8.86
CA LEU A 39 -0.85 0.34 8.02
C LEU A 39 -0.88 0.63 6.51
N SER A 40 -1.58 1.65 6.00
CA SER A 40 -1.75 1.77 4.53
C SER A 40 -1.85 3.17 3.94
N LYS A 41 -1.22 4.19 4.56
CA LYS A 41 -0.98 5.43 3.80
C LYS A 41 0.20 5.18 2.84
N ALA A 42 -0.08 4.51 1.73
CA ALA A 42 0.89 4.30 0.67
C ALA A 42 1.45 5.66 0.21
N LYS A 43 2.77 5.78 0.15
CA LYS A 43 3.41 6.99 -0.38
C LYS A 43 3.18 7.03 -1.89
N LYS A 44 2.67 8.16 -2.38
CA LYS A 44 2.30 8.33 -3.78
C LYS A 44 3.44 9.03 -4.51
N ILE A 45 3.98 8.38 -5.53
CA ILE A 45 5.09 8.91 -6.32
C ILE A 45 4.61 9.11 -7.75
N ASN A 46 4.65 10.36 -8.23
CA ASN A 46 4.22 10.72 -9.57
C ASN A 46 5.36 10.55 -10.58
N LEU A 47 5.17 9.65 -11.53
CA LEU A 47 6.14 9.28 -12.57
C LEU A 47 5.86 9.95 -13.93
N ASN A 48 4.90 10.87 -14.01
CA ASN A 48 4.55 11.55 -15.26
C ASN A 48 5.67 12.45 -15.77
N GLY A 49 6.03 12.34 -17.06
CA GLY A 49 7.06 13.18 -17.67
C GLY A 49 8.47 12.83 -17.18
N ILE A 50 8.73 11.56 -16.88
CA ILE A 50 10.08 11.09 -16.56
C ILE A 50 10.87 10.93 -17.86
N THR A 51 12.02 11.58 -17.92
CA THR A 51 12.90 11.52 -19.10
C THR A 51 14.10 10.60 -18.90
N SER A 52 14.49 10.36 -17.65
CA SER A 52 15.69 9.59 -17.30
C SER A 52 15.55 8.80 -16.00
N ILE A 53 16.45 7.84 -15.79
CA ILE A 53 16.55 7.07 -14.54
C ILE A 53 16.97 7.99 -13.37
N GLU A 54 17.79 9.01 -13.65
CA GLU A 54 18.15 10.04 -12.67
C GLU A 54 16.91 10.79 -12.16
N ASP A 55 16.01 11.22 -13.06
CA ASP A 55 14.77 11.91 -12.68
C ASP A 55 13.89 11.03 -11.81
N PHE A 56 13.79 9.75 -12.16
CA PHE A 56 13.09 8.76 -11.36
C PHE A 56 13.69 8.66 -9.95
N HIS A 57 15.02 8.49 -9.87
CA HIS A 57 15.74 8.38 -8.61
C HIS A 57 15.53 9.62 -7.72
N GLN A 58 15.60 10.83 -8.30
CA GLN A 58 15.36 12.06 -7.56
C GLN A 58 13.94 12.13 -6.98
N ARG A 59 12.91 11.82 -7.79
CA ARG A 59 11.52 11.80 -7.33
C ARG A 59 11.28 10.74 -6.25
N LEU A 60 11.98 9.62 -6.36
CA LEU A 60 11.90 8.56 -5.36
C LEU A 60 12.57 8.99 -4.06
N ALA A 61 13.76 9.59 -4.13
CA ALA A 61 14.51 10.10 -2.99
C ALA A 61 13.77 11.23 -2.25
N THR A 62 12.92 12.01 -2.92
CA THR A 62 12.12 13.05 -2.27
C THR A 62 11.00 12.49 -1.41
N GLU A 63 10.45 11.32 -1.76
CA GLU A 63 9.30 10.74 -1.09
C GLU A 63 9.73 9.65 -0.09
N VAL A 64 10.77 8.88 -0.43
CA VAL A 64 11.27 7.73 0.34
C VAL A 64 12.67 8.05 0.85
N SER A 65 12.92 7.79 2.13
CA SER A 65 14.26 7.93 2.69
C SER A 65 15.15 6.80 2.16
N LEU A 66 15.95 7.11 1.14
CA LEU A 66 16.94 6.18 0.60
C LEU A 66 18.19 6.14 1.47
N PRO A 67 18.87 4.98 1.58
CA PRO A 67 20.18 4.91 2.23
C PRO A 67 21.22 5.77 1.49
N GLU A 68 22.18 6.34 2.23
CA GLU A 68 23.28 7.15 1.65
C GLU A 68 24.15 6.39 0.63
N HIS A 69 24.07 5.05 0.63
CA HIS A 69 24.81 4.17 -0.29
C HIS A 69 23.98 3.73 -1.52
N CYS A 70 22.76 4.21 -1.69
CA CYS A 70 21.94 3.87 -2.85
C CYS A 70 22.60 4.42 -4.12
N ALA A 71 23.09 3.52 -4.98
CA ALA A 71 23.64 3.90 -6.27
C ALA A 71 22.51 4.30 -7.24
N VAL A 72 22.80 5.24 -8.16
CA VAL A 72 21.87 5.62 -9.23
C VAL A 72 21.95 4.59 -10.37
N ASN A 73 21.47 3.38 -10.09
CA ASN A 73 21.34 2.31 -11.07
C ASN A 73 20.05 1.51 -10.81
N LEU A 74 19.55 0.83 -11.85
CA LEU A 74 18.30 0.07 -11.76
C LEU A 74 18.41 -1.08 -10.75
N ASP A 75 19.56 -1.73 -10.67
CA ASP A 75 19.78 -2.87 -9.78
C ASP A 75 19.78 -2.44 -8.30
N ALA A 76 20.45 -1.35 -7.91
CA ALA A 76 20.40 -0.88 -6.52
C ALA A 76 19.02 -0.33 -6.17
N LEU A 77 18.33 0.33 -7.10
CA LEU A 77 16.95 0.74 -6.89
C LEU A 77 16.04 -0.47 -6.63
N TYR A 78 16.25 -1.58 -7.34
CA TYR A 78 15.52 -2.82 -7.13
C TYR A 78 15.80 -3.41 -5.74
N ASP A 79 17.07 -3.51 -5.36
CA ASP A 79 17.48 -4.04 -4.06
C ASP A 79 16.91 -3.21 -2.90
N VAL A 80 16.98 -1.88 -3.01
CA VAL A 80 16.47 -0.97 -1.97
C VAL A 80 14.94 -1.06 -1.88
N LEU A 81 14.23 -1.09 -3.01
CA LEU A 81 12.76 -1.19 -3.00
C LEU A 81 12.24 -2.55 -2.54
N THR A 82 13.02 -3.62 -2.70
CA THR A 82 12.62 -4.97 -2.26
C THR A 82 13.07 -5.30 -0.84
N GLY A 83 14.23 -4.79 -0.40
CA GLY A 83 14.85 -5.14 0.88
C GLY A 83 14.78 -4.06 1.96
N ASP A 84 15.08 -2.81 1.61
CA ASP A 84 15.32 -1.76 2.61
C ASP A 84 14.09 -0.88 2.88
N VAL A 85 13.21 -0.71 1.90
CA VAL A 85 12.03 0.16 2.04
C VAL A 85 10.89 -0.59 2.71
N ALA A 86 10.65 -0.36 4.00
CA ALA A 86 9.53 -0.98 4.72
C ALA A 86 8.15 -0.39 4.38
N GLU A 87 8.09 0.72 3.66
CA GLU A 87 6.87 1.50 3.40
C GLU A 87 6.11 0.96 2.17
N SER A 88 4.77 1.04 2.19
CA SER A 88 3.94 0.79 1.00
C SER A 88 4.03 1.97 0.03
N ILE A 89 4.23 1.69 -1.26
CA ILE A 89 4.43 2.71 -2.30
C ILE A 89 3.40 2.53 -3.41
N GLU A 90 2.87 3.65 -3.89
CA GLU A 90 1.99 3.73 -5.03
C GLU A 90 2.65 4.60 -6.12
N PHE A 91 3.10 3.98 -7.20
CA PHE A 91 3.63 4.66 -8.37
C PHE A 91 2.49 5.04 -9.32
N ILE A 92 2.41 6.32 -9.70
CA ILE A 92 1.38 6.86 -10.60
C ILE A 92 2.05 7.32 -11.89
N TRP A 93 1.79 6.61 -12.98
CA TRP A 93 2.39 6.84 -14.29
C TRP A 93 1.34 6.91 -15.41
N THR A 94 0.50 7.95 -15.37
CA THR A 94 -0.60 8.14 -16.34
C THR A 94 -0.11 8.49 -17.75
N CYS A 95 1.08 9.08 -17.87
CA CYS A 95 1.69 9.47 -19.16
C CYS A 95 2.68 8.42 -19.71
N ALA A 96 2.65 7.18 -19.21
CA ALA A 96 3.62 6.16 -19.59
C ALA A 96 3.72 5.92 -21.11
N ALA A 97 2.60 5.98 -21.84
CA ALA A 97 2.61 5.81 -23.28
C ALA A 97 3.38 6.93 -24.02
N GLU A 98 3.25 8.17 -23.55
CA GLU A 98 3.91 9.35 -24.14
C GLU A 98 5.40 9.38 -23.79
N ASP A 99 5.73 9.12 -22.53
CA ASP A 99 7.12 9.07 -22.05
C ASP A 99 7.90 7.96 -22.79
N MET A 100 7.31 6.76 -22.91
CA MET A 100 7.90 5.63 -23.65
C MET A 100 8.09 5.93 -25.14
N ALA A 101 7.24 6.76 -25.75
CA ALA A 101 7.41 7.16 -27.15
C ALA A 101 8.59 8.13 -27.34
N GLN A 102 8.90 8.94 -26.32
CA GLN A 102 10.03 9.87 -26.34
C GLN A 102 11.36 9.19 -26.01
N HIS A 103 11.37 8.29 -25.02
CA HIS A 103 12.59 7.65 -24.51
C HIS A 103 12.44 6.14 -24.32
N PRO A 104 12.28 5.36 -25.41
CA PRO A 104 11.97 3.93 -25.32
C PRO A 104 13.12 3.13 -24.68
N GLU A 105 14.38 3.40 -25.04
CA GLU A 105 15.52 2.59 -24.60
C GLU A 105 15.73 2.62 -23.08
N THR A 106 15.62 3.80 -22.46
CA THR A 106 15.84 3.98 -21.02
C THR A 106 14.62 3.58 -20.20
N LEU A 107 13.42 3.91 -20.67
CA LEU A 107 12.18 3.67 -19.93
C LEU A 107 11.70 2.21 -20.01
N THR A 108 12.08 1.45 -21.04
CA THR A 108 11.76 0.02 -21.12
C THR A 108 12.37 -0.75 -19.95
N GLY A 109 13.64 -0.45 -19.61
CA GLY A 109 14.32 -1.06 -18.47
C GLY A 109 13.69 -0.68 -17.13
N LEU A 110 13.34 0.60 -16.97
CA LEU A 110 12.66 1.10 -15.78
C LEU A 110 11.29 0.45 -15.60
N LYS A 111 10.49 0.33 -16.67
CA LYS A 111 9.18 -0.31 -16.62
C LYS A 111 9.29 -1.79 -16.22
N ALA A 112 10.22 -2.53 -16.84
CA ALA A 112 10.45 -3.93 -16.51
C ALA A 112 10.88 -4.11 -15.04
N MET A 113 11.75 -3.21 -14.56
CA MET A 113 12.18 -3.17 -13.16
C MET A 113 10.99 -2.90 -12.22
N LEU A 114 10.15 -1.91 -12.52
CA LEU A 114 8.95 -1.63 -11.71
C LEU A 114 7.99 -2.82 -11.67
N GLU A 115 7.70 -3.46 -12.80
CA GLU A 115 6.85 -4.66 -12.87
C GLU A 115 7.42 -5.80 -12.02
N SER A 116 8.75 -6.00 -12.04
CA SER A 116 9.41 -7.02 -11.22
C SER A 116 9.31 -6.73 -9.71
N VAL A 117 9.42 -5.46 -9.30
CA VAL A 117 9.25 -5.04 -7.90
C VAL A 117 7.82 -5.23 -7.43
N ALA A 118 6.82 -4.87 -8.24
CA ALA A 118 5.41 -5.10 -7.91
C ALA A 118 5.06 -6.60 -7.83
N ALA A 119 5.73 -7.44 -8.62
CA ALA A 119 5.61 -8.88 -8.51
C ALA A 119 6.27 -9.45 -7.24
N ALA A 120 7.40 -8.88 -6.81
CA ALA A 120 8.11 -9.29 -5.60
C ALA A 120 7.39 -8.85 -4.31
N ARG A 121 6.74 -7.68 -4.32
CA ARG A 121 6.07 -7.10 -3.16
C ARG A 121 4.66 -6.60 -3.48
N ALA A 122 3.67 -7.24 -2.86
CA ALA A 122 2.26 -6.86 -2.99
C ALA A 122 1.91 -5.48 -2.40
N ASP A 123 2.79 -4.92 -1.57
CA ASP A 123 2.63 -3.58 -0.97
C ASP A 123 2.94 -2.45 -1.95
N ILE A 124 3.55 -2.77 -3.10
CA ILE A 124 3.92 -1.80 -4.13
C ILE A 124 2.92 -1.90 -5.29
N LEU A 125 2.23 -0.80 -5.55
CA LEU A 125 1.23 -0.71 -6.60
C LEU A 125 1.69 0.25 -7.70
N ILE A 126 1.46 -0.13 -8.95
CA ILE A 126 1.76 0.70 -10.11
C ILE A 126 0.45 0.97 -10.84
N LYS A 127 0.18 2.25 -11.09
CA LYS A 127 -0.96 2.71 -11.88
C LYS A 127 -0.46 3.36 -13.17
N TYR A 128 -0.90 2.81 -14.29
CA TYR A 128 -0.74 3.40 -15.62
C TYR A 128 -1.97 4.20 -16.01
#